data_AF-M5BSW5-F1
#
_entry.id   AF-M5BSW5-F1
#
_cell.length_a   1.000
_cell.length_b   1.000
_cell.length_c   1.000
_cell.angle_alpha   90.00
_cell.angle_beta   90.00
_cell.angle_gamma   90.00
#
_symmetry.space_group_name_H-M   'P 1'
#
loop_
_entity.id
_entity.type
_entity.pdbx_description
1 polymer ?
#
loop_
_entity_poly.entity_id
_entity_poly.type
_entity_poly.pdbx_seq_one_letter_code
_entity_poly.pdbx_strand_id
1 'polypeptide(L)'
;MSVTNKIYRTANAPSTPPDETETAVAQALIDLENNVPDLKTELRVLQISAAKEVDVKGGKKAIVIFIPIPQLKAFHKVQSRLTRELEKKFADRHVVFIAQRRMLRKPTRTSRVQQKRPRMSKKNARETWSEFDN
;
A
#
# COMPACT_ATOMS: atom_id res chain seq x y z
N MET A 1 -14.06 10.76 10.05
CA MET A 1 -12.77 10.06 9.93
C MET A 1 -11.70 11.10 9.64
N SER A 2 -10.58 11.12 10.35
CA SER A 2 -9.46 12.03 10.07
C SER A 2 -8.41 11.33 9.18
N VAL A 3 -7.66 12.11 8.40
CA VAL A 3 -6.56 11.64 7.53
C VAL A 3 -5.60 10.74 8.31
N THR A 4 -5.24 11.13 9.53
CA THR A 4 -4.33 10.39 10.39
C THR A 4 -4.82 8.97 10.71
N ASN A 5 -6.13 8.75 10.84
CA ASN A 5 -6.69 7.44 11.16
C ASN A 5 -6.60 6.44 9.99
N LYS A 6 -6.48 6.96 8.76
CA LYS A 6 -6.30 6.14 7.56
C LYS A 6 -4.84 5.76 7.34
N ILE A 7 -3.88 6.43 7.98
CA ILE A 7 -2.45 6.16 7.83
C ILE A 7 -1.98 5.28 9.00
N TYR A 8 -1.67 4.01 8.71
CA TYR A 8 -1.13 3.05 9.67
C TYR A 8 0.36 2.79 9.39
N ARG A 9 1.24 3.37 10.21
CA ARG A 9 2.70 3.18 10.06
C ARG A 9 3.11 1.74 10.40
N THR A 10 3.38 0.92 9.38
CA THR A 10 3.98 -0.42 9.55
C THR A 10 5.50 -0.35 9.73
N ALA A 11 6.14 -1.43 10.17
CA ALA A 11 7.58 -1.49 10.50
C ALA A 11 8.56 -1.12 9.36
N ASN A 12 8.09 -1.03 8.11
CA ASN A 12 8.89 -0.61 6.96
C ASN A 12 8.49 0.79 6.44
N ALA A 13 7.50 1.44 7.06
CA ALA A 13 7.04 2.76 6.66
C ALA A 13 8.03 3.78 7.23
N PRO A 14 8.29 4.89 6.51
CA PRO A 14 9.13 5.94 7.05
C PRO A 14 8.46 6.48 8.32
N SER A 15 9.24 6.61 9.40
CA SER A 15 8.78 7.18 10.68
C SER A 15 8.64 8.71 10.62
N THR A 16 8.70 9.28 9.42
CA THR A 16 8.59 10.70 9.14
C THR A 16 7.13 11.14 9.19
N PRO A 17 6.88 12.44 9.37
CA PRO A 17 5.54 13.00 9.22
C PRO A 17 4.91 12.60 7.87
N PRO A 18 3.56 12.57 7.78
CA PRO A 18 2.84 12.23 6.55
C PRO A 18 3.30 13.08 5.39
N ASP A 19 3.67 12.41 4.30
CA ASP A 19 4.04 13.11 3.07
C ASP A 19 2.79 13.72 2.42
N GLU A 20 2.99 14.71 1.55
CA GLU A 20 1.87 15.38 0.84
C GLU A 20 1.06 14.37 0.02
N THR A 21 1.74 13.42 -0.62
CA THR A 21 1.12 12.35 -1.39
C THR A 21 0.28 11.41 -0.52
N GLU A 22 0.77 11.07 0.68
CA GLU A 22 0.05 10.24 1.65
C GLU A 22 -1.22 10.92 2.15
N THR A 23 -1.10 12.22 2.43
CA THR A 23 -2.22 13.06 2.89
C THR A 23 -3.27 13.18 1.79
N ALA A 24 -2.87 13.39 0.54
CA ALA A 24 -3.77 13.47 -0.60
C ALA A 24 -4.54 12.15 -0.83
N VAL A 25 -3.85 11.00 -0.76
CA VAL A 25 -4.48 9.68 -0.91
C VAL A 25 -5.43 9.39 0.27
N ALA A 26 -5.02 9.70 1.49
CA ALA A 26 -5.87 9.50 2.67
C ALA A 26 -7.13 10.37 2.62
N GLN A 27 -7.02 11.63 2.17
CA GLN A 27 -8.17 12.50 1.96
C GLN A 27 -9.08 11.94 0.86
N ALA A 28 -8.51 11.52 -0.27
CA ALA A 28 -9.28 10.91 -1.36
C ALA A 28 -10.10 9.69 -0.89
N LEU A 29 -9.53 8.85 -0.02
CA LEU A 29 -10.23 7.70 0.56
C LEU A 29 -11.39 8.11 1.48
N ILE A 30 -11.24 9.17 2.26
CA ILE A 30 -12.31 9.68 3.14
C ILE A 30 -13.47 10.23 2.30
N ASP A 31 -13.15 10.98 1.26
CA ASP A 31 -14.17 11.50 0.36
C ASP A 31 -14.90 10.36 -0.37
N LEU A 32 -14.20 9.31 -0.79
CA LEU A 32 -14.83 8.14 -1.42
C LEU A 32 -15.73 7.36 -0.45
N GLU A 33 -15.34 7.28 0.83
CA GLU A 33 -16.18 6.72 1.89
C GLU A 33 -17.49 7.50 2.08
N ASN A 34 -17.48 8.82 1.84
CA ASN A 34 -18.65 9.67 1.96
C ASN A 34 -19.51 9.70 0.69
N ASN A 35 -18.89 9.65 -0.49
CA ASN A 35 -19.56 9.82 -1.78
C ASN A 35 -20.13 8.51 -2.34
N VAL A 36 -19.56 7.35 -1.96
CA VAL A 36 -19.97 6.05 -2.49
C VAL A 36 -20.47 5.15 -1.37
N PRO A 37 -21.80 5.00 -1.20
CA PRO A 37 -22.38 4.26 -0.07
C PRO A 37 -21.98 2.78 -0.05
N ASP A 38 -21.82 2.17 -1.22
CA ASP A 38 -21.41 0.76 -1.36
C ASP A 38 -20.00 0.49 -0.82
N LEU A 39 -19.09 1.47 -0.94
CA LEU A 39 -17.70 1.33 -0.51
C LEU A 39 -17.48 1.75 0.95
N LYS A 40 -18.48 2.38 1.56
CA LYS A 40 -18.37 2.97 2.90
C LYS A 40 -18.02 1.94 3.96
N THR A 41 -18.68 0.79 3.96
CA THR A 41 -18.49 -0.26 4.97
C THR A 41 -17.09 -0.87 4.90
N GLU A 42 -16.60 -1.09 3.69
CA GLU A 42 -15.29 -1.69 3.44
C GLU A 42 -14.18 -0.68 3.70
N LEU A 43 -14.27 0.52 3.12
CA LEU A 43 -13.25 1.57 3.26
C LEU A 43 -13.09 2.04 4.70
N ARG A 44 -14.14 2.02 5.53
CA ARG A 44 -14.09 2.47 6.93
C ARG A 44 -13.01 1.72 7.74
N VAL A 45 -12.83 0.43 7.50
CA VAL A 45 -11.86 -0.41 8.25
C VAL A 45 -10.46 -0.39 7.62
N LEU A 46 -10.37 0.00 6.34
CA LEU A 46 -9.13 -0.04 5.59
C LEU A 46 -8.21 1.14 5.92
N GLN A 47 -6.92 0.83 5.99
CA GLN A 47 -5.83 1.76 6.24
C GLN A 47 -4.73 1.55 5.21
N ILE A 48 -4.00 2.62 4.93
CA ILE A 48 -2.82 2.63 4.08
C ILE A 48 -1.58 2.80 4.94
N SER A 49 -0.46 2.21 4.53
CA SER A 49 0.79 2.32 5.28
C SER A 49 1.68 3.45 4.77
N ALA A 50 1.71 3.62 3.46
CA ALA A 50 2.42 4.71 2.78
C ALA A 50 1.87 4.87 1.37
N ALA A 51 2.15 6.00 0.73
CA ALA A 51 1.93 6.23 -0.68
C ALA A 51 3.19 6.86 -1.26
N LYS A 52 3.53 6.53 -2.51
CA LYS A 52 4.68 7.11 -3.23
C LYS A 52 4.31 7.34 -4.68
N GLU A 53 4.74 8.46 -5.22
CA GLU A 53 4.70 8.69 -6.66
C GLU A 53 5.94 8.07 -7.30
N VAL A 54 5.75 7.41 -8.43
CA VAL A 54 6.80 6.73 -9.20
C VAL A 54 6.64 7.11 -10.67
N ASP A 55 7.74 7.51 -11.30
CA ASP A 55 7.76 7.77 -12.73
C ASP A 55 7.80 6.46 -13.52
N VAL A 56 6.87 6.31 -14.46
CA VAL A 56 6.77 5.16 -15.36
C VAL A 56 7.35 5.55 -16.73
N LYS A 57 7.89 4.56 -17.45
CA LYS A 57 8.36 4.77 -18.83
C LYS A 57 7.26 5.41 -19.68
N GLY A 58 7.62 6.45 -20.44
CA GLY A 58 6.68 7.23 -21.26
C GLY A 58 6.17 8.51 -20.62
N GLY A 59 6.82 9.02 -19.57
CA GLY A 59 6.51 10.32 -18.97
C GLY A 59 5.22 10.36 -18.13
N LYS A 60 4.61 9.19 -17.90
CA LYS A 60 3.44 9.05 -17.04
C LYS A 60 3.87 8.81 -15.60
N LYS A 61 3.17 9.42 -14.66
CA LYS A 61 3.37 9.19 -13.22
C LYS A 61 2.35 8.18 -12.71
N ALA A 62 2.78 7.29 -11.83
CA ALA A 62 1.94 6.34 -11.14
C ALA A 62 2.02 6.55 -9.63
N ILE A 63 0.91 6.34 -8.94
CA ILE A 63 0.84 6.40 -7.49
C ILE A 63 0.84 4.97 -6.97
N VAL A 64 1.86 4.63 -6.20
CA VAL A 64 2.01 3.35 -5.53
C VAL A 64 1.52 3.48 -4.09
N ILE A 65 0.45 2.76 -3.77
CA ILE A 65 -0.14 2.72 -2.42
C ILE A 65 0.31 1.45 -1.73
N PHE A 66 0.99 1.60 -0.60
CA PHE A 66 1.44 0.50 0.24
C PHE A 66 0.36 0.13 1.27
N ILE A 67 -0.03 -1.14 1.27
CA ILE A 67 -1.10 -1.70 2.10
C ILE A 67 -0.51 -2.61 3.19
N PRO A 68 -0.97 -2.52 4.45
CA PRO A 68 -0.65 -3.51 5.46
C PRO A 68 -1.12 -4.92 5.05
N ILE A 69 -0.24 -5.93 5.10
CA ILE A 69 -0.57 -7.32 4.70
C ILE A 69 -1.90 -7.85 5.29
N PRO A 70 -2.24 -7.62 6.57
CA PRO A 70 -3.49 -8.13 7.14
C PRO A 70 -4.74 -7.65 6.38
N GLN A 71 -4.68 -6.46 5.78
CA GLN A 71 -5.81 -5.83 5.08
C GLN A 71 -5.82 -6.09 3.57
N LEU A 72 -4.76 -6.73 3.03
CA LEU A 72 -4.60 -6.96 1.59
C LEU A 72 -5.78 -7.74 0.97
N LYS A 73 -6.28 -8.77 1.65
CA LYS A 73 -7.44 -9.54 1.17
C LYS A 73 -8.70 -8.70 1.04
N ALA A 74 -8.89 -7.73 1.94
CA ALA A 74 -10.02 -6.82 1.89
C ALA A 74 -9.86 -5.80 0.76
N PHE A 75 -8.65 -5.28 0.55
CA PHE A 75 -8.34 -4.43 -0.61
C PHE A 75 -8.57 -5.13 -1.94
N HIS A 76 -8.23 -6.42 -2.08
CA HIS A 76 -8.44 -7.16 -3.32
C HIS A 76 -9.91 -7.29 -3.71
N LYS A 77 -10.83 -7.41 -2.73
CA LYS A 77 -12.28 -7.48 -3.00
C LYS A 77 -12.80 -6.21 -3.64
N VAL A 78 -12.29 -5.06 -3.20
CA VAL A 78 -12.75 -3.72 -3.61
C VAL A 78 -11.92 -3.13 -4.74
N GLN A 79 -10.79 -3.78 -5.07
CA GLN A 79 -9.73 -3.24 -5.91
C GLN A 79 -10.24 -2.67 -7.22
N SER A 80 -11.05 -3.43 -7.98
CA SER A 80 -11.53 -3.01 -9.30
C SER A 80 -12.35 -1.71 -9.27
N ARG A 81 -13.16 -1.50 -8.23
CA ARG A 81 -13.93 -0.27 -8.07
C ARG A 81 -13.07 0.86 -7.53
N LEU A 82 -12.22 0.55 -6.54
CA LEU A 82 -11.38 1.54 -5.88
C LEU A 82 -10.32 2.14 -6.82
N THR A 83 -9.71 1.33 -7.71
CA THR A 83 -8.74 1.84 -8.70
C THR A 83 -9.40 2.86 -9.62
N ARG A 84 -10.57 2.53 -10.18
CA ARG A 84 -11.30 3.42 -11.09
C ARG A 84 -11.64 4.76 -10.44
N GLU A 85 -12.12 4.74 -9.19
CA GLU A 85 -12.51 5.96 -8.48
C GLU A 85 -11.29 6.82 -8.10
N LEU A 86 -10.17 6.20 -7.75
CA LEU A 86 -8.92 6.93 -7.47
C LEU A 86 -8.28 7.48 -8.75
N GLU A 87 -8.29 6.74 -9.86
CA GLU A 87 -7.77 7.20 -11.15
C GLU A 87 -8.51 8.43 -11.66
N LYS A 88 -9.85 8.47 -11.52
CA LYS A 88 -10.66 9.68 -11.80
C LYS A 88 -10.20 10.89 -10.99
N LYS A 89 -9.87 10.70 -9.71
CA LYS A 89 -9.42 11.80 -8.83
C LYS A 89 -8.00 12.26 -9.13
N PHE A 90 -7.13 11.35 -9.55
CA PHE A 90 -5.71 11.63 -9.76
C PHE A 90 -5.36 11.96 -11.23
N ALA A 91 -6.33 12.43 -12.01
CA ALA A 91 -6.17 12.87 -13.40
C ALA A 91 -5.53 11.79 -14.29
N ASP A 92 -6.09 10.58 -14.25
CA ASP A 92 -5.66 9.41 -15.04
C ASP A 92 -4.22 8.94 -14.75
N ARG A 93 -3.65 9.32 -13.61
CA ARG A 93 -2.45 8.66 -13.07
C ARG A 93 -2.80 7.25 -12.63
N HIS A 94 -2.01 6.27 -13.08
CA HIS A 94 -2.21 4.88 -12.70
C HIS A 94 -2.01 4.69 -11.20
N VAL A 95 -2.97 4.06 -10.54
CA VAL A 95 -2.91 3.76 -9.10
C VAL A 95 -2.68 2.27 -8.90
N VAL A 96 -1.56 1.93 -8.26
CA VAL A 96 -1.16 0.53 -8.03
C VAL A 96 -1.10 0.25 -6.53
N PHE A 97 -1.68 -0.89 -6.14
CA PHE A 97 -1.70 -1.36 -4.76
C PHE A 97 -0.62 -2.39 -4.51
N ILE A 98 0.20 -2.18 -3.47
CA ILE A 98 1.32 -3.06 -3.14
C ILE A 98 1.29 -3.43 -1.67
N ALA A 99 1.49 -4.72 -1.38
CA ALA A 99 1.64 -5.19 -0.02
C ALA A 99 2.94 -4.67 0.63
N GLN A 100 2.84 -4.01 1.77
CA GLN A 100 4.00 -3.64 2.56
C GLN A 100 4.51 -4.83 3.36
N ARG A 101 5.52 -5.52 2.83
CA ARG A 101 6.14 -6.69 3.46
C ARG A 101 7.48 -6.36 4.11
N ARG A 102 7.73 -6.95 5.29
CA ARG A 102 9.03 -6.89 5.96
C ARG A 102 9.95 -8.01 5.46
N MET A 103 10.92 -7.63 4.65
CA MET A 103 12.02 -8.52 4.26
C MET A 103 13.07 -8.52 5.36
N LEU A 104 13.21 -9.64 6.07
CA LEU A 104 14.33 -9.84 6.98
C LEU A 104 15.60 -10.10 6.17
N ARG A 105 16.79 -9.82 6.72
CA ARG A 105 18.03 -10.18 6.02
C ARG A 105 18.26 -11.68 6.14
N LYS A 106 19.01 -12.27 5.20
CA LYS A 106 19.46 -13.67 5.37
C LYS A 106 20.45 -13.66 6.56
N PRO A 107 20.23 -14.49 7.59
CA PRO A 107 21.19 -14.55 8.70
C PRO A 107 22.55 -14.99 8.15
N THR A 108 23.59 -14.22 8.47
CA THR A 108 24.98 -14.51 8.15
C THR A 108 25.62 -15.37 9.24
N ARG A 109 26.80 -15.96 8.97
CA ARG A 109 27.56 -16.74 9.97
C ARG A 109 27.85 -15.99 11.27
N THR A 110 27.95 -14.67 11.21
CA THR A 110 28.19 -13.77 12.37
C THR A 110 26.91 -13.25 13.02
N SER A 111 25.73 -13.63 12.51
CA SER A 111 24.47 -13.09 13.05
C SER A 111 24.14 -13.70 14.40
N ARG A 112 23.76 -12.86 15.38
CA ARG A 112 23.34 -13.27 16.73
C ARG A 112 21.89 -13.79 16.77
N VAL A 113 21.27 -14.01 15.60
CA VAL A 113 19.86 -14.40 15.48
C VAL A 113 19.74 -15.91 15.67
N GLN A 114 19.24 -16.33 16.83
CA GLN A 114 19.02 -17.73 17.19
C GLN A 114 17.82 -18.35 16.44
N GLN A 115 16.83 -17.53 16.06
CA GLN A 115 15.58 -18.01 15.47
C GLN A 115 15.64 -18.12 13.94
N LYS A 116 15.14 -19.23 13.39
CA LYS A 116 15.04 -19.46 11.95
C LYS A 116 14.11 -18.42 11.30
N ARG A 117 14.60 -17.72 10.26
CA ARG A 117 13.79 -16.75 9.50
C ARG A 117 12.50 -17.41 8.98
N PRO A 118 11.31 -16.80 9.22
CA PRO A 118 10.04 -17.29 8.70
C PRO A 118 10.09 -17.44 7.18
N ARG A 119 9.58 -18.55 6.64
CA ARG A 119 9.59 -18.84 5.19
C ARG A 119 8.98 -17.71 4.37
N MET A 120 7.88 -17.11 4.84
CA MET A 120 7.21 -15.99 4.15
C MET A 120 8.08 -14.75 4.00
N SER A 121 9.02 -14.52 4.93
CA SER A 121 9.94 -13.40 4.85
C SER A 121 11.09 -13.70 3.89
N LYS A 122 11.29 -14.93 3.37
CA LYS A 122 12.48 -15.35 2.59
C LYS A 122 12.48 -14.96 1.10
N LYS A 123 11.33 -14.63 0.51
CA LYS A 123 11.28 -14.30 -0.93
C LYS A 123 12.18 -13.12 -1.25
N ASN A 124 12.94 -13.20 -2.33
CA ASN A 124 13.72 -12.05 -2.80
C ASN A 124 12.74 -10.98 -3.31
N ALA A 125 13.06 -9.70 -3.11
CA ALA A 125 12.22 -8.59 -3.60
C ALA A 125 11.87 -8.80 -5.09
N ARG A 126 12.81 -9.30 -5.87
CA ARG A 126 12.68 -9.59 -7.30
C ARG A 126 11.64 -10.67 -7.65
N GLU A 127 11.40 -11.66 -6.78
CA GLU A 127 10.40 -12.72 -7.02
C GLU A 127 8.98 -12.26 -6.65
N THR A 128 8.85 -11.31 -5.72
CA THR A 128 7.55 -10.80 -5.28
C THR A 128 6.89 -9.81 -6.25
N TRP A 129 7.68 -9.16 -7.11
CA TRP A 129 7.14 -8.27 -8.15
C TRP A 129 6.56 -9.06 -9.32
N SER A 130 7.22 -10.15 -9.73
CA SER A 130 6.78 -11.00 -10.85
C SER A 130 5.46 -11.74 -10.61
N GLU A 131 5.09 -11.93 -9.34
CA GLU A 131 3.89 -12.65 -8.94
C GLU A 131 2.63 -11.77 -9.03
N PHE A 132 2.77 -10.48 -9.38
CA PHE A 132 1.68 -9.51 -9.46
C PHE A 132 1.25 -9.19 -10.90
N ASP A 133 2.01 -9.63 -11.91
CA ASP A 133 1.72 -9.44 -13.34
C ASP A 133 0.92 -10.59 -13.97
N ASN A 134 0.36 -11.51 -13.18
CA ASN A 134 -0.38 -12.68 -13.67
C ASN A 134 -1.75 -12.84 -12.98
#